data_AF-A0A4S1DS22-F1
#
_entry.id   AF-A0A4S1DS22-F1
#
_cell.length_a   1.000
_cell.length_b   1.000
_cell.length_c   1.000
_cell.angle_alpha   90.00
_cell.angle_beta   90.00
_cell.angle_gamma   90.00
#
_symmetry.space_group_name_H-M   'P 1'
#
loop_
_entity.id
_entity.type
_entity.pdbx_description
1 polymer ?
#
loop_
_entity_poly.entity_id
_entity_poly.type
_entity_poly.pdbx_seq_one_letter_code
_entity_poly.pdbx_strand_id
1 'polypeptide(L)'
;MENNIVEINHLDFGIEKFVITEEAYNLYKSDSGIWEFTLSFKTSKSIDRAKELEVLVDAEPYFEATAILSNNELKLNRGNIITQKQGYDYNRDENLSIFYYFDYNSIEELEIELLEVTKDFIIANVKGKTVINGSDGNNPDSELSISKTKFMLDKKLKRSFS
;
A
#
# COMPACT_ATOMS: atom_id res chain seq x y z
N MET A 1 -17.21 13.47 5.26
CA MET A 1 -16.10 12.84 4.52
C MET A 1 -15.45 11.90 5.51
N GLU A 2 -15.81 10.63 5.46
CA GLU A 2 -15.21 9.59 6.28
C GLU A 2 -14.37 8.72 5.33
N ASN A 3 -13.20 8.26 5.81
CA ASN A 3 -12.33 7.22 5.22
C ASN A 3 -11.06 7.64 4.42
N ASN A 4 -10.26 8.58 4.96
CA ASN A 4 -8.83 8.70 4.61
C ASN A 4 -7.98 8.28 5.83
N ILE A 5 -8.16 7.03 6.27
CA ILE A 5 -7.46 6.46 7.42
C ILE A 5 -6.84 5.14 6.97
N VAL A 6 -5.57 4.95 7.31
CA VAL A 6 -4.95 3.62 7.29
C VAL A 6 -5.03 3.04 8.70
N GLU A 7 -5.47 1.79 8.77
CA GLU A 7 -5.44 0.98 9.97
C GLU A 7 -4.31 -0.05 9.84
N ILE A 8 -3.41 -0.10 10.82
CA ILE A 8 -2.37 -1.11 10.94
C ILE A 8 -2.77 -1.99 12.11
N ASN A 9 -3.14 -3.23 11.83
CA ASN A 9 -3.50 -4.21 12.86
C ASN A 9 -2.28 -5.05 13.21
N HIS A 10 -1.67 -4.77 14.35
CA HIS A 10 -0.55 -5.53 14.92
C HIS A 10 -1.08 -6.68 15.75
N LEU A 11 -0.49 -7.86 15.59
CA LEU A 11 -0.87 -9.04 16.38
C LEU A 11 -0.78 -8.79 17.91
N ASP A 12 0.28 -8.12 18.36
CA ASP A 12 0.58 -7.94 19.79
C ASP A 12 0.16 -6.57 20.36
N PHE A 13 0.00 -5.56 19.51
CA PHE A 13 -0.24 -4.17 19.94
C PHE A 13 -1.64 -3.65 19.57
N GLY A 14 -2.44 -4.44 18.87
CA GLY A 14 -3.77 -4.04 18.41
C GLY A 14 -3.73 -3.11 17.20
N ILE A 15 -4.76 -2.28 17.05
CA ILE A 15 -4.96 -1.46 15.85
C ILE A 15 -4.42 -0.04 16.08
N GLU A 16 -3.52 0.39 15.20
CA GLU A 16 -3.10 1.78 15.09
C GLU A 16 -3.78 2.44 13.89
N LYS A 17 -4.07 3.74 14.02
CA LYS A 17 -4.80 4.51 13.00
C LYS A 17 -4.07 5.78 12.67
N PHE A 18 -3.90 6.03 11.37
CA PHE A 18 -3.22 7.23 10.87
C PHE A 18 -4.04 7.92 9.80
N VAL A 19 -4.04 9.26 9.80
CA VAL A 19 -4.67 10.04 8.72
C VAL A 19 -3.80 9.98 7.48
N ILE A 20 -4.39 9.62 6.34
CA ILE A 20 -3.76 9.67 5.02
C ILE A 20 -3.80 11.11 4.49
N THR A 21 -2.66 11.58 3.94
CA THR A 21 -2.50 12.98 3.49
C THR A 21 -2.05 13.15 2.04
N GLU A 22 -1.35 12.17 1.47
CA GLU A 22 -0.84 12.26 0.09
C GLU A 22 -1.11 10.97 -0.69
N GLU A 23 -2.37 10.68 -1.00
CA GLU A 23 -2.77 9.49 -1.75
C GLU A 23 -2.72 9.69 -3.28
N ALA A 24 -1.97 8.83 -3.96
CA ALA A 24 -1.82 8.88 -5.41
C ALA A 24 -1.80 7.49 -6.04
N TYR A 25 -2.16 7.42 -7.32
CA TYR A 25 -1.99 6.22 -8.14
C TYR A 25 -1.48 6.56 -9.53
N ASN A 26 -0.91 5.57 -10.20
CA ASN A 26 -0.58 5.62 -11.62
C ASN A 26 -0.64 4.22 -12.27
N LEU A 27 -0.95 4.20 -13.56
CA LEU A 27 -0.82 3.02 -14.41
C LEU A 27 0.10 3.39 -15.57
N TYR A 28 1.27 2.78 -15.63
CA TYR A 28 2.29 3.11 -16.64
C TYR A 28 3.00 1.86 -17.14
N LYS A 29 3.65 1.99 -18.29
CA LYS A 29 4.55 0.97 -18.82
C LYS A 29 5.96 1.32 -18.41
N SER A 30 6.64 0.42 -17.69
CA SER A 30 8.02 0.58 -17.27
C SER A 30 8.98 0.48 -18.46
N ASP A 31 10.26 0.80 -18.21
CA ASP A 31 11.30 0.74 -19.24
C ASP A 31 11.58 -0.69 -19.72
N SER A 32 11.29 -1.69 -18.89
CA SER A 32 11.31 -3.12 -19.23
C SER A 32 10.09 -3.56 -20.05
N GLY A 33 9.16 -2.65 -20.33
CA GLY A 33 7.98 -2.91 -21.15
C GLY A 33 6.83 -3.60 -20.41
N ILE A 34 6.90 -3.68 -19.08
CA ILE A 34 5.88 -4.28 -18.22
C ILE A 34 4.90 -3.19 -17.76
N TRP A 35 3.63 -3.52 -17.63
CA TRP A 35 2.64 -2.58 -17.10
C TRP A 35 2.58 -2.67 -15.57
N GLU A 36 2.73 -1.52 -14.94
CA GLU A 36 2.79 -1.36 -13.49
C GLU A 36 1.64 -0.46 -13.03
N PHE A 37 0.87 -0.97 -12.08
CA PHE A 37 -0.12 -0.20 -11.34
C PHE A 37 0.46 0.13 -9.97
N THR A 38 0.80 1.38 -9.74
CA THR A 38 1.41 1.84 -8.48
C THR A 38 0.43 2.71 -7.73
N LEU A 39 0.30 2.46 -6.42
CA LEU A 39 -0.36 3.37 -5.49
C LEU A 39 0.59 3.74 -4.37
N SER A 40 0.45 4.95 -3.84
CA SER A 40 1.22 5.41 -2.71
C SER A 40 0.38 6.26 -1.78
N PHE A 41 0.73 6.26 -0.51
CA PHE A 41 0.24 7.27 0.43
C PHE A 41 1.26 7.59 1.50
N LYS A 42 1.23 8.84 1.97
CA LYS A 42 1.83 9.26 3.24
C LYS A 42 0.76 9.43 4.28
N THR A 43 1.12 9.15 5.53
CA THR A 43 0.31 9.50 6.67
C THR A 43 0.80 10.78 7.34
N SER A 44 -0.04 11.35 8.20
CA SER A 44 0.38 12.34 9.18
C SER A 44 0.34 11.74 10.58
N LYS A 45 0.22 12.59 11.61
CA LYS A 45 0.09 12.16 13.00
C LYS A 45 -0.99 11.10 13.17
N SER A 46 -0.71 10.18 14.08
CA SER A 46 -1.68 9.17 14.45
C SER A 46 -2.95 9.76 15.06
N ILE A 47 -4.03 9.04 14.83
CA ILE A 47 -5.32 9.23 15.49
C ILE A 47 -5.35 8.40 16.76
N ASP A 48 -4.85 7.17 16.68
CA ASP A 48 -4.87 6.18 17.75
C ASP A 48 -3.62 5.30 17.65
N ARG A 49 -2.94 5.09 18.77
CA ARG A 49 -1.74 4.24 18.88
C ARG A 49 -1.65 3.60 20.25
N ALA A 50 -1.02 2.43 20.30
CA ALA A 50 -0.61 1.83 21.56
C ALA A 50 0.47 2.69 22.24
N LYS A 51 0.31 2.98 23.53
CA LYS A 51 1.24 3.84 24.30
C LYS A 51 2.66 3.28 24.30
N GLU A 52 2.77 1.96 24.28
CA GLU A 52 4.02 1.22 24.18
C GLU A 52 4.79 1.61 22.92
N LEU A 53 4.11 1.78 21.78
CA LEU A 53 4.71 2.15 20.50
C LEU A 53 4.98 3.65 20.39
N GLU A 54 4.12 4.50 20.98
CA GLU A 54 4.34 5.95 21.06
C GLU A 54 5.65 6.31 21.76
N VAL A 55 6.06 5.53 22.77
CA VAL A 55 7.31 5.75 23.50
C VAL A 55 8.53 5.28 22.70
N LEU A 56 8.36 4.31 21.80
CA LEU A 56 9.44 3.72 21.02
C LEU A 56 9.74 4.52 19.74
N VAL A 57 8.72 5.07 19.08
CA VAL A 57 8.87 5.76 17.80
C VAL A 57 7.79 6.83 17.59
N ASP A 58 8.19 7.95 16.99
CA ASP A 58 7.26 8.87 16.33
C ASP A 58 7.10 8.41 14.88
N ALA A 59 6.09 7.58 14.61
CA ALA A 59 5.93 6.94 13.30
C ALA A 59 5.15 7.81 12.33
N GLU A 60 5.70 7.97 11.13
CA GLU A 60 5.03 8.55 9.96
C GLU A 60 4.99 7.51 8.83
N PRO A 61 4.07 6.52 8.90
CA PRO A 61 4.04 5.46 7.91
C PRO A 61 3.96 5.97 6.47
N TYR A 62 4.78 5.37 5.61
CA TYR A 62 4.70 5.52 4.17
C TYR A 62 4.44 4.18 3.51
N PHE A 63 3.57 4.21 2.53
CA PHE A 63 3.22 3.04 1.76
C PHE A 63 3.39 3.35 0.27
N GLU A 64 4.04 2.42 -0.42
CA GLU A 64 4.05 2.33 -1.87
C GLU A 64 3.82 0.87 -2.24
N ALA A 65 2.91 0.61 -3.16
CA ALA A 65 2.76 -0.73 -3.69
C ALA A 65 2.51 -0.71 -5.18
N THR A 66 3.24 -1.57 -5.89
CA THR A 66 3.15 -1.79 -7.32
C THR A 66 2.66 -3.20 -7.58
N ALA A 67 1.56 -3.31 -8.33
CA ALA A 67 1.08 -4.54 -8.91
C ALA A 67 1.47 -4.60 -10.39
N ILE A 68 1.96 -5.76 -10.83
CA ILE A 68 2.23 -6.01 -12.25
C ILE A 68 0.93 -6.43 -12.92
N LEU A 69 0.54 -5.74 -13.99
CA LEU A 69 -0.69 -6.02 -14.71
C LEU A 69 -0.43 -6.69 -16.07
N SER A 70 -1.27 -7.67 -16.39
CA SER A 70 -1.36 -8.24 -17.73
C SER A 70 -2.19 -7.34 -18.67
N ASN A 71 -2.10 -7.57 -19.98
CA ASN A 71 -2.78 -6.72 -20.98
C ASN A 71 -4.31 -6.65 -20.81
N ASN A 72 -4.94 -7.70 -20.30
CA ASN A 72 -6.38 -7.75 -20.01
C ASN A 72 -6.77 -6.98 -18.75
N GLU A 73 -5.81 -6.67 -17.87
CA GLU A 73 -6.04 -5.97 -16.60
C GLU A 73 -5.80 -4.45 -16.72
N LEU A 74 -5.21 -3.97 -17.82
CA LEU A 74 -4.92 -2.55 -18.05
C LEU A 74 -6.16 -1.67 -18.08
N LYS A 75 -7.31 -2.25 -18.42
CA LYS A 75 -8.58 -1.54 -18.35
C LYS A 75 -9.10 -1.62 -16.93
N LEU A 76 -8.74 -0.60 -16.14
CA LEU A 76 -9.26 -0.41 -14.79
C LEU A 76 -10.77 -0.16 -14.87
N ASN A 77 -11.56 -1.04 -14.27
CA ASN A 77 -13.00 -0.89 -14.14
C ASN A 77 -13.40 -0.98 -12.67
N ARG A 78 -14.54 -0.36 -12.34
CA ARG A 78 -15.20 -0.60 -11.05
C ARG A 78 -15.47 -2.11 -10.88
N GLY A 79 -15.16 -2.62 -9.70
CA GLY A 79 -15.27 -4.03 -9.33
C GLY A 79 -14.04 -4.88 -9.65
N ASN A 80 -13.02 -4.33 -10.34
CA ASN A 80 -11.76 -5.05 -10.52
C ASN A 80 -11.08 -5.23 -9.15
N ILE A 81 -10.52 -6.42 -8.94
CA ILE A 81 -9.64 -6.73 -7.83
C ILE A 81 -8.24 -6.96 -8.40
N ILE A 82 -7.29 -6.12 -8.00
CA ILE A 82 -5.88 -6.24 -8.39
C ILE A 82 -5.16 -6.89 -7.21
N THR A 83 -4.43 -7.98 -7.48
CA THR A 83 -3.71 -8.72 -6.44
C THR A 83 -2.22 -8.82 -6.75
N GLN A 84 -1.39 -8.63 -5.75
CA GLN A 84 0.06 -8.88 -5.81
C GLN A 84 0.44 -9.78 -4.62
N LYS A 85 0.94 -10.99 -4.91
CA LYS A 85 1.17 -12.05 -3.90
C LYS A 85 2.62 -12.16 -3.39
N GLN A 86 3.48 -11.26 -3.84
CA GLN A 86 4.87 -11.17 -3.41
C GLN A 86 5.29 -9.71 -3.44
N GLY A 87 5.98 -9.26 -2.42
CA GLY A 87 6.53 -7.90 -2.39
C GLY A 87 7.84 -7.73 -3.18
N TYR A 88 8.33 -8.82 -3.79
CA TYR A 88 9.55 -8.85 -4.59
C TYR A 88 9.34 -9.55 -5.94
N ASP A 89 9.89 -9.00 -7.01
CA ASP A 89 9.94 -9.59 -8.34
C ASP A 89 11.30 -10.24 -8.59
N TYR A 90 11.37 -11.55 -8.35
CA TYR A 90 12.60 -12.34 -8.54
C TYR A 90 13.12 -12.38 -9.98
N ASN A 91 12.28 -12.11 -10.99
CA ASN A 91 12.75 -12.11 -12.38
C ASN A 91 13.52 -10.83 -12.70
N ARG A 92 13.22 -9.75 -11.99
CA ARG A 92 13.84 -8.43 -12.19
C ARG A 92 14.80 -8.03 -11.09
N ASP A 93 14.84 -8.78 -9.99
CA ASP A 93 15.61 -8.46 -8.79
C ASP A 93 15.13 -7.15 -8.12
N GLU A 94 13.81 -6.91 -8.13
CA GLU A 94 13.19 -5.62 -7.77
C GLU A 94 12.13 -5.74 -6.66
N ASN A 95 12.11 -4.80 -5.70
CA ASN A 95 11.00 -4.68 -4.75
C ASN A 95 9.75 -4.08 -5.41
N LEU A 96 8.61 -4.76 -5.29
CA LEU A 96 7.31 -4.31 -5.82
C LEU A 96 6.51 -3.50 -4.82
N SER A 97 6.75 -3.68 -3.53
CA SER A 97 5.95 -3.05 -2.50
C SER A 97 6.79 -2.74 -1.28
N ILE A 98 6.48 -1.60 -0.68
CA ILE A 98 7.27 -1.00 0.38
C ILE A 98 6.33 -0.41 1.41
N PHE A 99 6.57 -0.77 2.64
CA PHE A 99 5.93 -0.19 3.80
C PHE A 99 7.00 0.26 4.80
N TYR A 100 7.16 1.57 4.94
CA TYR A 100 8.02 2.14 5.99
C TYR A 100 7.17 2.44 7.21
N TYR A 101 7.52 1.83 8.33
CA TYR A 101 6.87 2.08 9.62
C TYR A 101 7.89 2.23 10.75
N PHE A 102 8.67 1.17 11.03
CA PHE A 102 9.87 1.23 11.87
C PHE A 102 11.14 1.21 11.02
N ASP A 103 11.22 0.21 10.16
CA ASP A 103 12.22 0.02 9.12
C ASP A 103 11.51 -0.21 7.78
N TYR A 104 12.30 -0.43 6.73
CA TYR A 104 11.81 -0.92 5.45
C TYR A 104 11.18 -2.31 5.62
N ASN A 105 9.90 -2.45 5.27
CA ASN A 105 9.23 -3.74 5.22
C ASN A 105 8.63 -3.96 3.82
N SER A 106 8.63 -5.22 3.37
CA SER A 106 7.94 -5.60 2.14
C SER A 106 6.47 -5.91 2.42
N ILE A 107 5.59 -5.65 1.46
CA ILE A 107 4.18 -6.06 1.53
C ILE A 107 4.06 -7.36 0.76
N GLU A 108 3.91 -8.45 1.50
CA GLU A 108 3.88 -9.82 0.96
C GLU A 108 2.60 -10.08 0.17
N GLU A 109 1.46 -9.60 0.65
CA GLU A 109 0.18 -9.73 -0.03
C GLU A 109 -0.50 -8.37 -0.14
N LEU A 110 -0.94 -8.02 -1.33
CA LEU A 110 -1.70 -6.80 -1.62
C LEU A 110 -2.97 -7.16 -2.37
N GLU A 111 -4.08 -6.59 -1.93
CA GLU A 111 -5.37 -6.63 -2.62
C GLU A 111 -5.91 -5.22 -2.74
N ILE A 112 -6.25 -4.81 -3.96
CA ILE A 112 -6.84 -3.50 -4.26
C ILE A 112 -8.17 -3.73 -4.96
N GLU A 113 -9.26 -3.37 -4.31
CA GLU A 113 -10.59 -3.41 -4.89
C GLU A 113 -10.96 -2.01 -5.40
N LEU A 114 -11.19 -1.88 -6.70
CA LEU A 114 -11.57 -0.61 -7.33
C LEU A 114 -13.08 -0.38 -7.18
N LEU A 115 -13.47 0.58 -6.36
CA LEU A 115 -14.87 0.94 -6.12
C LEU A 115 -15.38 1.99 -7.12
N GLU A 116 -14.50 2.87 -7.58
CA GLU A 116 -14.79 3.86 -8.62
C GLU A 116 -13.53 4.10 -9.44
N VAL A 117 -13.70 4.27 -10.75
CA VAL A 117 -12.60 4.61 -11.66
C VAL A 117 -13.07 5.75 -12.55
N THR A 118 -12.33 6.85 -12.53
CA THR A 118 -12.54 7.99 -13.41
C THR A 118 -11.25 8.31 -14.17
N LYS A 119 -11.29 9.33 -15.03
CA LYS A 119 -10.08 9.80 -15.73
C LYS A 119 -9.03 10.44 -14.80
N ASP A 120 -9.44 10.94 -13.63
CA ASP A 120 -8.60 11.77 -12.76
C ASP A 120 -8.32 11.12 -11.40
N PHE A 121 -9.13 10.15 -10.99
CA PHE A 121 -9.01 9.49 -9.69
C PHE A 121 -9.59 8.07 -9.70
N ILE A 122 -9.19 7.27 -8.72
CA ILE A 122 -9.88 6.04 -8.31
C ILE A 122 -10.37 6.16 -6.88
N ILE A 123 -11.39 5.39 -6.52
CA ILE A 123 -11.72 5.10 -5.12
C ILE A 123 -11.47 3.61 -4.91
N ALA A 124 -10.70 3.25 -3.90
CA ALA A 124 -10.32 1.86 -3.67
C ALA A 124 -10.40 1.46 -2.19
N ASN A 125 -10.62 0.17 -1.96
CA ASN A 125 -10.21 -0.50 -0.74
C ASN A 125 -8.82 -1.10 -0.98
N VAL A 126 -7.94 -1.00 0.01
CA VAL A 126 -6.60 -1.59 -0.05
C VAL A 126 -6.41 -2.44 1.18
N LYS A 127 -5.95 -3.68 0.98
CA LYS A 127 -5.48 -4.55 2.05
C LYS A 127 -4.06 -4.97 1.75
N GLY A 128 -3.20 -4.85 2.76
CA GLY A 128 -1.82 -5.28 2.69
C GLY A 128 -1.52 -6.24 3.84
N LYS A 129 -0.67 -7.22 3.62
CA LYS A 129 -0.03 -7.98 4.71
C LYS A 129 1.46 -7.74 4.65
N THR A 130 2.03 -7.38 5.79
CA THR A 130 3.44 -7.05 5.90
C THR A 130 4.00 -7.62 7.19
N VAL A 131 5.32 -7.83 7.20
CA VAL A 131 6.06 -8.22 8.40
C VAL A 131 6.66 -6.94 8.98
N ILE A 132 6.28 -6.56 10.18
CA ILE A 132 6.81 -5.40 10.90
C ILE A 132 7.63 -5.94 12.07
N ASN A 133 8.93 -6.14 11.84
CA ASN A 133 9.98 -6.57 12.78
C ASN A 133 9.52 -6.98 14.20
N GLY A 134 9.39 -8.29 14.46
CA GLY A 134 9.20 -8.86 15.81
C GLY A 134 8.78 -10.34 15.88
N SER A 135 8.18 -10.92 14.83
CA SER A 135 7.43 -12.19 14.98
C SER A 135 8.14 -13.46 14.48
N ASP A 136 9.31 -13.78 15.04
CA ASP A 136 9.96 -15.11 15.02
C ASP A 136 9.79 -15.91 13.70
N GLY A 137 9.99 -15.22 12.57
CA GLY A 137 10.27 -15.81 11.26
C GLY A 137 9.16 -16.57 10.55
N ASN A 138 7.87 -16.44 10.89
CA ASN A 138 6.85 -17.29 10.25
C ASN A 138 5.55 -16.67 9.70
N ASN A 139 5.25 -15.37 9.84
CA ASN A 139 4.04 -14.78 9.24
C ASN A 139 4.21 -13.27 8.99
N PRO A 140 3.47 -12.65 8.03
CA PRO A 140 3.13 -11.24 8.20
C PRO A 140 2.38 -11.11 9.54
N ASP A 141 2.92 -10.28 10.41
CA ASP A 141 2.43 -10.02 11.77
C ASP A 141 1.48 -8.82 11.83
N SER A 142 1.32 -8.15 10.69
CA SER A 142 0.59 -6.91 10.56
C SER A 142 -0.27 -6.89 9.31
N GLU A 143 -1.53 -6.51 9.48
CA GLU A 143 -2.48 -6.29 8.38
C GLU A 143 -2.74 -4.79 8.22
N LEU A 144 -2.54 -4.30 7.00
CA LEU A 144 -2.85 -2.95 6.58
C LEU A 144 -4.24 -2.94 5.96
N SER A 145 -5.09 -2.01 6.36
CA SER A 145 -6.38 -1.83 5.72
C SER A 145 -6.73 -0.37 5.53
N ILE A 146 -7.25 -0.08 4.34
CA ILE A 146 -7.73 1.23 3.92
C ILE A 146 -9.05 1.01 3.22
N SER A 147 -10.06 1.79 3.59
CA SER A 147 -11.40 1.66 3.02
C SER A 147 -11.80 2.92 2.28
N LYS A 148 -12.32 2.77 1.06
CA LYS A 148 -12.95 3.86 0.29
C LYS A 148 -12.10 5.14 0.17
N THR A 149 -10.79 4.99 0.04
CA THR A 149 -9.86 6.12 -0.12
C THR A 149 -9.76 6.53 -1.58
N LYS A 150 -9.71 7.84 -1.81
CA LYS A 150 -9.71 8.44 -3.15
C LYS A 150 -8.28 8.76 -3.59
N PHE A 151 -7.67 7.90 -4.40
CA PHE A 151 -6.33 8.14 -4.94
C PHE A 151 -6.41 9.02 -6.19
N MET A 152 -5.67 10.12 -6.19
CA MET A 152 -5.58 11.02 -7.34
C MET A 152 -4.57 10.48 -8.37
N LEU A 153 -4.85 10.66 -9.66
CA LEU A 153 -3.92 10.27 -10.71
C LEU A 153 -2.69 11.19 -10.66
N ASP A 154 -1.51 10.61 -10.42
CA ASP A 154 -0.24 11.29 -10.60
C ASP A 154 0.58 10.57 -11.66
N LYS A 155 0.69 11.17 -12.85
CA LYS A 155 1.46 10.59 -13.97
C LYS A 155 2.96 10.53 -13.71
N LYS A 156 3.46 11.24 -12.70
CA LYS A 156 4.86 11.20 -12.29
C LYS A 156 5.14 10.12 -11.25
N LEU A 157 4.10 9.61 -10.58
CA LEU A 157 4.25 8.51 -9.63
C LEU A 157 4.73 7.27 -10.39
N LYS A 158 5.89 6.78 -10.00
CA LYS A 158 6.49 5.52 -10.42
C LYS A 158 7.03 4.84 -9.18
N ARG A 159 7.24 3.53 -9.26
CA ARG A 159 7.93 2.75 -8.23
C ARG A 159 9.26 3.42 -7.86
N SER A 160 9.47 3.64 -6.57
CA SER A 160 10.58 4.46 -6.06
C SER A 160 11.96 3.82 -6.25
N PHE A 161 12.04 2.50 -6.45
CA PHE A 161 13.30 1.75 -6.55
C PHE A 161 13.43 1.00 -7.89
N SER A 162 13.32 1.75 -9.00
CA SER A 162 13.58 1.24 -10.36
C SER A 162 14.96 1.63 -10.87
#